data_AF-G3TDF4-F1
#
_entry.id   AF-G3TDF4-F1
#
_cell.length_a   1.000
_cell.length_b   1.000
_cell.length_c   1.000
_cell.angle_alpha   90.00
_cell.angle_beta   90.00
_cell.angle_gamma   90.00
#
_symmetry.space_group_name_H-M   'P 1'
#
loop_
_entity.id
_entity.type
_entity.pdbx_description
1 polymer ?
#
loop_
_entity_poly.entity_id
_entity_poly.type
_entity_poly.pdbx_seq_one_letter_code
_entity_poly.pdbx_strand_id
1 'polypeptide(L)'
;MTYFSHFGNADHTCALGELEAHVAMLVEQLGTQGCGRKTLGTPGEEAELQRKVEENEHLRLELQIVETERVRLSLLEEKLVDVLQLLQRLRALNISKRALGKILLSTLDACRDPPQEGRAGPQLDTLHQALASCKLLRRQTSAPASTAPAHTDSLLISC
;
A
#
# COMPACT_ATOMS: atom_id res chain seq x y z
N MET A 1 -78.38 -26.51 55.93
CA MET A 1 -77.91 -27.47 54.91
C MET A 1 -78.16 -26.81 53.56
N THR A 2 -77.20 -26.04 53.03
CA THR A 2 -76.24 -26.45 51.96
C THR A 2 -77.01 -27.08 50.79
N TYR A 3 -76.93 -26.58 49.56
CA TYR A 3 -75.75 -26.54 48.69
C TYR A 3 -75.90 -25.38 47.69
N PHE A 4 -75.00 -24.39 47.66
CA PHE A 4 -73.76 -24.33 46.88
C PHE A 4 -73.95 -24.32 45.34
N SER A 5 -73.83 -23.10 44.82
CA SER A 5 -73.36 -22.59 43.52
C SER A 5 -72.82 -23.59 42.48
N HIS A 6 -73.22 -23.42 41.21
CA HIS A 6 -72.27 -23.42 40.08
C HIS A 6 -72.94 -22.92 38.78
N PHE A 7 -73.01 -21.60 38.58
CA PHE A 7 -73.13 -21.00 37.25
C PHE A 7 -71.79 -20.34 36.94
N GLY A 8 -71.16 -20.72 35.84
CA GLY A 8 -69.85 -20.20 35.42
C GLY A 8 -68.77 -21.28 35.30
N ASN A 9 -69.06 -22.41 34.65
CA ASN A 9 -68.02 -23.36 34.27
C ASN A 9 -68.05 -23.64 32.75
N ALA A 10 -69.24 -23.73 32.14
CA ALA A 10 -69.39 -24.04 30.71
C ALA A 10 -68.69 -23.03 29.77
N ASP A 11 -68.84 -21.73 30.03
CA ASP A 11 -68.22 -20.69 29.18
C ASP A 11 -66.70 -20.66 29.29
N HIS A 12 -66.16 -20.94 30.49
CA HIS A 12 -64.71 -21.04 30.69
C HIS A 12 -64.13 -22.30 30.05
N THR A 13 -64.85 -23.42 30.08
CA THR A 13 -64.41 -24.64 29.39
C THR A 13 -64.44 -24.50 27.87
N CYS A 14 -65.41 -23.76 27.30
CA CYS A 14 -65.45 -23.47 25.87
C CYS A 14 -64.32 -22.53 25.45
N ALA A 15 -64.13 -21.43 26.21
CA ALA A 15 -63.05 -20.48 25.96
C ALA A 15 -61.65 -21.11 26.12
N LEU A 16 -61.50 -22.08 27.04
CA LEU A 16 -60.27 -22.83 27.22
C LEU A 16 -59.99 -23.77 26.04
N GLY A 17 -61.02 -24.47 25.52
CA GLY A 17 -60.88 -25.28 24.31
C GLY A 17 -60.55 -24.44 23.06
N GLU A 18 -61.14 -23.25 22.95
CA GLU A 18 -60.80 -22.29 21.88
C GLU A 18 -59.36 -21.78 22.02
N LEU A 19 -58.91 -21.45 23.22
CA LEU A 19 -57.53 -21.05 23.48
C LEU A 19 -56.55 -22.17 23.19
N GLU A 20 -56.86 -23.40 23.59
CA GLU A 20 -56.05 -24.59 23.33
C GLU A 20 -55.95 -24.87 21.83
N ALA A 21 -57.03 -24.67 21.08
CA ALA A 21 -57.02 -24.73 19.62
C ALA A 21 -56.17 -23.61 18.99
N HIS A 22 -56.22 -22.38 19.51
CA HIS A 22 -55.37 -21.27 19.05
C HIS A 22 -53.90 -21.52 19.37
N VAL A 23 -53.59 -22.08 20.55
CA VAL A 23 -52.23 -22.46 20.94
C VAL A 23 -51.73 -23.59 20.05
N ALA A 24 -52.53 -24.62 19.78
CA ALA A 24 -52.18 -25.69 18.84
C ALA A 24 -51.93 -25.13 17.43
N MET A 25 -52.77 -24.21 16.96
CA MET A 25 -52.59 -23.57 15.66
C MET A 25 -51.31 -22.72 15.61
N LEU A 26 -51.00 -21.99 16.68
CA LEU A 26 -49.76 -21.21 16.80
C LEU A 26 -48.53 -22.11 16.90
N VAL A 27 -48.61 -23.25 17.58
CA VAL A 27 -47.53 -24.25 17.64
C VAL A 27 -47.26 -24.85 16.27
N GLU A 28 -48.30 -25.17 15.50
CA GLU A 28 -48.17 -25.63 14.11
C GLU A 28 -47.63 -24.52 13.18
N GLN A 29 -48.10 -23.28 13.35
CA GLN A 29 -47.58 -22.14 12.62
C GLN A 29 -46.13 -21.84 12.97
N LEU A 30 -45.72 -21.95 14.23
CA LEU A 30 -44.33 -21.78 14.66
C LEU A 30 -43.45 -22.98 14.27
N GLY A 31 -44.00 -24.19 14.22
CA GLY A 31 -43.32 -25.38 13.71
C GLY A 31 -43.03 -25.27 12.21
N THR A 32 -43.95 -24.67 11.45
CA THR A 32 -43.78 -24.39 10.01
C THR A 32 -42.96 -23.11 9.75
N GLN A 33 -43.07 -22.10 10.62
CA GLN A 33 -42.32 -20.83 10.57
C GLN A 33 -40.90 -20.94 11.18
N GLY A 34 -40.60 -22.01 11.91
CA GLY A 34 -39.26 -22.35 12.42
C GLY A 34 -38.21 -22.55 11.31
N CYS A 35 -38.65 -22.66 10.06
CA CYS A 35 -37.81 -22.67 8.86
C CYS A 35 -37.48 -21.26 8.30
N GLY A 36 -37.77 -20.20 9.06
CA GLY A 36 -37.43 -18.81 8.72
C GLY A 36 -36.00 -18.40 9.06
N ARG A 37 -35.23 -19.24 9.77
CA ARG A 37 -33.79 -19.06 9.95
C ARG A 37 -33.03 -19.85 8.88
N LYS A 38 -33.22 -19.49 7.61
CA LYS A 38 -32.28 -19.88 6.55
C LYS A 38 -31.08 -18.93 6.58
N THR A 39 -30.32 -18.98 7.66
CA THR A 39 -28.89 -18.65 7.64
C THR A 39 -28.14 -19.91 7.23
N LEU A 40 -28.31 -20.34 5.99
CA LEU A 40 -27.44 -21.29 5.34
C LEU A 40 -27.37 -20.80 3.91
N GLY A 41 -26.20 -20.30 3.49
CA GLY A 41 -25.99 -19.95 2.09
C GLY A 41 -26.42 -21.14 1.26
N THR A 42 -27.19 -20.89 0.21
CA THR A 42 -27.47 -21.99 -0.72
C THR A 42 -26.13 -22.55 -1.21
N PRO A 43 -26.00 -23.86 -1.47
CA PRO A 43 -24.72 -24.45 -1.87
C PRO A 43 -24.10 -23.78 -3.11
N GLY A 44 -24.91 -23.10 -3.93
CA GLY A 44 -24.44 -22.24 -5.01
C GLY A 44 -23.77 -20.93 -4.54
N GLU A 45 -24.33 -20.26 -3.55
CA GLU A 45 -23.74 -19.06 -2.94
C GLU A 45 -22.44 -19.39 -2.19
N GLU A 46 -22.38 -20.53 -1.49
CA GLU A 46 -21.17 -20.99 -0.81
C GLU A 46 -20.04 -21.31 -1.81
N ALA A 47 -20.37 -21.96 -2.94
CA ALA A 47 -19.41 -22.23 -4.00
C ALA A 47 -18.93 -20.96 -4.74
N GLU A 48 -19.83 -19.99 -4.93
CA GLU A 48 -19.46 -18.68 -5.50
C GLU A 48 -18.57 -17.89 -4.54
N LEU A 49 -18.89 -17.90 -3.24
CA LEU A 49 -18.05 -17.29 -2.20
C LEU A 49 -16.67 -17.93 -2.17
N GLN A 50 -16.59 -19.26 -2.23
CA GLN A 50 -15.32 -19.98 -2.27
C GLN A 50 -14.47 -19.59 -3.49
N ARG A 51 -15.07 -19.52 -4.68
CA ARG A 51 -14.39 -19.04 -5.89
C ARG A 51 -13.88 -17.61 -5.74
N LYS A 52 -14.69 -16.71 -5.17
CA LYS A 52 -14.29 -15.32 -4.93
C LYS A 52 -13.14 -15.22 -3.92
N VAL A 53 -13.09 -16.10 -2.92
CA VAL A 53 -11.95 -16.18 -1.98
C VAL A 53 -10.68 -16.58 -2.72
N GLU A 54 -10.74 -17.63 -3.53
CA GLU A 54 -9.58 -18.08 -4.33
C GLU A 54 -9.09 -17.02 -5.31
N GLU A 55 -10.00 -16.35 -6.00
CA GLU A 55 -9.68 -15.22 -6.88
C GLU A 55 -9.07 -14.05 -6.09
N ASN A 56 -9.61 -13.74 -4.90
CA ASN A 56 -9.07 -12.67 -4.06
C ASN A 56 -7.66 -12.98 -3.56
N GLU A 57 -7.39 -14.23 -3.15
CA GLU A 57 -6.03 -14.64 -2.77
C GLU A 57 -5.06 -14.57 -3.95
N HIS A 58 -5.50 -14.95 -5.16
CA HIS A 58 -4.70 -14.79 -6.37
C HIS A 58 -4.38 -13.31 -6.66
N LEU A 59 -5.39 -12.45 -6.64
CA LEU A 59 -5.23 -11.00 -6.85
C LEU A 59 -4.35 -10.34 -5.78
N ARG A 60 -4.38 -10.82 -4.52
CA ARG A 60 -3.47 -10.33 -3.47
C ARG A 60 -2.01 -10.64 -3.80
N LEU A 61 -1.72 -11.82 -4.34
CA LEU A 61 -0.37 -12.17 -4.77
C LEU A 61 0.08 -11.30 -5.95
N GLU A 62 -0.78 -11.09 -6.95
CA GLU A 62 -0.47 -10.19 -8.07
C GLU A 62 -0.21 -8.76 -7.59
N LEU A 63 -1.05 -8.25 -6.69
CA LEU A 63 -0.89 -6.91 -6.12
C LEU A 63 0.44 -6.79 -5.37
N GLN A 64 0.82 -7.78 -4.55
CA GLN A 64 2.09 -7.79 -3.83
C GLN A 64 3.29 -7.70 -4.79
N ILE A 65 3.24 -8.41 -5.91
CA ILE A 65 4.30 -8.38 -6.93
C ILE A 65 4.38 -6.98 -7.55
N VAL A 66 3.24 -6.41 -7.94
CA VAL A 66 3.18 -5.07 -8.54
C VAL A 66 3.66 -3.99 -7.57
N GLU A 67 3.28 -4.08 -6.29
CA GLU A 67 3.74 -3.15 -5.25
C GLU A 67 5.25 -3.25 -5.03
N THR A 68 5.79 -4.46 -5.04
CA THR A 68 7.24 -4.70 -4.93
C THR A 68 7.98 -4.08 -6.10
N GLU A 69 7.50 -4.31 -7.33
CA GLU A 69 8.09 -3.73 -8.53
C GLU A 69 7.97 -2.20 -8.55
N ARG A 70 6.84 -1.66 -8.07
CA ARG A 70 6.66 -0.20 -7.94
C ARG A 70 7.73 0.39 -7.03
N VAL A 71 7.98 -0.19 -5.85
CA VAL A 71 9.02 0.29 -4.91
C VAL A 71 10.41 0.20 -5.55
N ARG A 72 10.71 -0.91 -6.23
CA ARG A 72 11.99 -1.10 -6.92
C ARG A 72 12.21 -0.04 -8.00
N LEU A 73 11.18 0.25 -8.80
CA LEU A 73 11.23 1.27 -9.85
C LEU A 73 11.38 2.68 -9.27
N SER A 74 10.67 3.02 -8.19
CA SER A 74 10.84 4.31 -7.51
C SER A 74 12.27 4.51 -6.98
N LEU A 75 12.88 3.47 -6.40
CA LEU A 75 14.27 3.55 -5.95
C LEU A 75 15.24 3.75 -7.14
N LEU A 76 15.00 3.04 -8.24
CA LEU A 76 15.82 3.19 -9.45
C LEU A 76 15.69 4.60 -10.02
N GLU A 77 14.48 5.15 -10.06
CA GLU A 77 14.23 6.52 -10.50
C GLU A 77 15.00 7.53 -9.64
N GLU A 78 14.95 7.42 -8.32
CA GLU A 78 15.73 8.26 -7.40
C GLU A 78 17.23 8.17 -7.70
N LYS A 79 17.77 6.96 -7.87
CA LYS A 79 19.20 6.77 -8.16
C LYS A 79 19.58 7.32 -9.53
N LEU A 80 18.71 7.22 -10.53
CA LEU A 80 18.93 7.82 -11.85
C LEU A 80 18.95 9.35 -11.75
N VAL A 81 18.06 9.95 -10.96
CA VAL A 81 18.09 11.40 -10.68
C VAL A 81 19.42 11.80 -10.04
N ASP A 82 19.91 11.06 -9.03
CA ASP A 82 21.20 11.31 -8.39
C ASP A 82 22.36 11.25 -9.41
N VAL A 83 22.39 10.23 -10.27
CA VAL A 83 23.41 10.05 -11.30
C VAL A 83 23.36 11.19 -12.33
N LEU A 84 22.16 11.57 -12.79
CA LEU A 84 22.00 12.67 -13.73
C LEU A 84 22.48 14.00 -13.14
N GLN A 85 22.16 14.28 -11.87
CA GLN A 85 22.65 15.46 -11.17
C GLN A 85 24.19 15.45 -11.03
N LEU A 86 24.78 14.30 -10.73
CA LEU A 86 26.24 14.15 -10.67
C LEU A 86 26.88 14.44 -12.03
N LEU A 87 26.33 13.87 -13.11
CA LEU A 87 26.82 14.09 -14.48
C LEU A 87 26.70 15.57 -14.88
N GLN A 88 25.60 16.23 -14.54
CA GLN A 88 25.43 17.66 -14.79
C GLN A 88 26.47 18.49 -14.03
N ARG A 89 26.73 18.18 -12.76
CA ARG A 89 27.78 18.84 -11.96
C ARG A 89 29.17 18.63 -12.54
N LEU A 90 29.48 17.40 -12.96
CA LEU A 90 30.74 17.07 -13.61
C LEU A 90 30.92 17.83 -14.94
N ARG A 91 29.85 17.97 -15.72
CA ARG A 91 29.88 18.80 -16.94
C ARG A 91 30.06 20.28 -16.61
N ALA A 92 29.37 20.80 -15.60
CA ALA A 92 29.41 22.21 -15.22
C ALA A 92 30.80 22.67 -14.74
N LEU A 93 31.63 21.74 -14.28
CA LEU A 93 33.03 22.03 -13.97
C LEU A 93 33.85 22.52 -15.14
N ASN A 94 33.45 22.13 -16.35
CA ASN A 94 34.21 22.43 -17.55
C ASN A 94 35.70 22.08 -17.39
N ILE A 95 36.00 20.92 -16.76
CA ILE A 95 37.38 20.48 -16.53
C ILE A 95 38.08 20.42 -17.87
N SER A 96 39.16 21.18 -18.02
CA SER A 96 39.97 21.13 -19.24
C SER A 96 40.51 19.71 -19.47
N LYS A 97 40.68 19.32 -20.75
CA LYS A 97 41.26 18.01 -21.12
C LYS A 97 42.58 17.73 -20.39
N ARG A 98 43.40 18.78 -20.16
CA ARG A 98 44.66 18.70 -19.41
C ARG A 98 44.43 18.38 -17.94
N ALA A 99 43.50 19.07 -17.27
CA ALA A 99 43.20 18.83 -15.86
C ALA A 99 42.58 17.44 -15.65
N LEU A 100 41.68 17.02 -16.54
CA LEU A 100 41.12 15.67 -16.52
C LEU A 100 42.19 14.60 -16.73
N GLY A 101 43.08 14.81 -17.71
CA GLY A 101 44.23 13.93 -17.95
C GLY A 101 45.12 13.81 -16.72
N LYS A 102 45.40 14.93 -16.02
CA LYS A 102 46.18 14.93 -14.78
C LYS A 102 45.48 14.14 -13.67
N ILE A 103 44.17 14.34 -13.47
CA ILE A 103 43.38 13.62 -12.46
C ILE A 103 43.40 12.10 -12.74
N LEU A 104 43.21 11.71 -13.99
CA LEU A 104 43.25 10.29 -14.40
C LEU A 104 44.63 9.67 -14.18
N LEU A 105 45.70 10.33 -14.63
CA LEU A 105 47.08 9.87 -14.42
C LEU A 105 47.40 9.74 -12.93
N SER A 106 47.10 10.75 -12.12
CA SER A 106 47.33 10.70 -10.67
C SER A 106 46.50 9.63 -9.97
N THR A 107 45.29 9.33 -10.46
CA THR A 107 44.47 8.23 -9.92
C THR A 107 45.07 6.87 -10.29
N LEU A 108 45.55 6.70 -11.53
CA LEU A 108 46.23 5.47 -11.96
C LEU A 108 47.54 5.25 -11.21
N ASP A 109 48.30 6.32 -10.94
CA ASP A 109 49.52 6.26 -10.13
C ASP A 109 49.20 5.86 -8.68
N ALA A 110 48.11 6.38 -8.08
CA ALA A 110 47.66 5.99 -6.75
C ALA A 110 47.12 4.54 -6.68
N CYS A 111 46.67 3.99 -7.81
CA CYS A 111 46.19 2.61 -7.91
C CYS A 111 47.30 1.60 -8.25
N ARG A 112 48.55 2.04 -8.44
CA ARG A 112 49.69 1.15 -8.66
C ARG A 112 50.13 0.39 -7.41
N ASP A 113 49.70 0.83 -6.23
CA ASP A 113 49.86 0.06 -5.00
C ASP A 113 48.79 -1.04 -4.98
N PRO A 114 49.16 -2.32 -4.88
CA PRO A 114 48.22 -3.43 -5.07
C PRO A 114 47.17 -3.44 -3.96
N PRO A 115 45.87 -3.23 -4.27
CA PRO A 115 44.81 -3.63 -3.37
C PRO A 115 44.66 -5.15 -3.46
N GLN A 116 44.59 -5.79 -2.30
CA GLN A 116 44.20 -7.20 -2.11
C GLN A 116 43.14 -7.66 -3.12
N GLU A 117 43.34 -8.89 -3.61
CA GLU A 117 42.62 -9.55 -4.71
C GLU A 117 41.12 -9.24 -4.84
N GLY A 118 40.69 -8.97 -6.08
CA GLY A 118 39.37 -9.39 -6.56
C GLY A 118 38.29 -8.32 -6.74
N ARG A 119 38.52 -7.05 -6.43
CA ARG A 119 37.51 -6.00 -6.62
C ARG A 119 37.98 -4.95 -7.63
N ALA A 120 37.30 -4.83 -8.76
CA ALA A 120 37.47 -3.75 -9.74
C ALA A 120 36.93 -2.38 -9.24
N GLY A 121 36.77 -2.21 -7.92
CA GLY A 121 36.16 -1.05 -7.27
C GLY A 121 37.10 0.09 -6.85
N PRO A 122 38.34 -0.15 -6.36
CA PRO A 122 39.11 0.91 -5.69
C PRO A 122 39.55 2.03 -6.64
N GLN A 123 39.72 1.73 -7.93
CA GLN A 123 40.10 2.72 -8.94
C GLN A 123 38.95 3.70 -9.23
N LEU A 124 37.72 3.20 -9.30
CA LEU A 124 36.53 4.00 -9.60
C LEU A 124 36.15 4.87 -8.40
N ASP A 125 36.27 4.32 -7.19
CA ASP A 125 36.05 5.04 -5.93
C ASP A 125 37.09 6.16 -5.75
N THR A 126 38.36 5.90 -6.05
CA THR A 126 39.43 6.90 -5.96
C THR A 126 39.24 8.01 -7.00
N LEU A 127 38.85 7.66 -8.23
CA LEU A 127 38.54 8.64 -9.26
C LEU A 127 37.35 9.51 -8.86
N HIS A 128 36.28 8.89 -8.34
CA HIS A 128 35.11 9.58 -7.83
C HIS A 128 35.50 10.56 -6.71
N GLN A 129 36.31 10.12 -5.75
CA GLN A 129 36.78 10.96 -4.66
C GLN A 129 37.67 12.12 -5.15
N ALA A 130 38.55 11.87 -6.12
CA ALA A 130 39.40 12.90 -6.72
C ALA A 130 38.57 13.95 -7.46
N LEU A 131 37.56 13.53 -8.23
CA LEU A 131 36.61 14.42 -8.88
C LEU A 131 35.76 15.18 -7.85
N ALA A 132 35.28 14.52 -6.78
CA ALA A 132 34.54 15.15 -5.70
C ALA A 132 35.34 16.23 -4.96
N SER A 133 36.65 15.99 -4.77
CA SER A 133 37.58 16.89 -4.09
C SER A 133 37.83 18.20 -4.84
N CYS A 134 37.51 18.26 -6.14
CA CYS A 134 37.66 19.44 -6.99
C CYS A 134 36.63 20.57 -6.68
N LYS A 135 36.22 20.76 -5.41
CA LYS A 135 35.22 21.75 -4.91
C LYS A 135 33.79 21.58 -5.46
N LEU A 136 33.31 20.33 -5.61
CA LEU A 136 32.09 20.04 -6.39
C LEU A 136 30.87 19.48 -5.67
N LEU A 137 31.08 18.76 -4.58
CA LEU A 137 30.00 18.10 -3.85
C LEU A 137 29.69 18.79 -2.52
N ARG A 138 30.34 19.92 -2.23
CA ARG A 138 30.01 20.73 -1.06
C ARG A 138 28.64 21.35 -1.33
N ARG A 139 27.60 20.62 -0.93
CA ARG A 139 26.24 21.09 -0.72
C ARG A 139 26.37 22.50 -0.15
N GLN A 140 26.03 23.51 -0.95
CA GLN A 140 25.46 24.71 -0.35
C GLN A 140 24.17 24.20 0.26
N THR A 141 24.23 23.76 1.52
CA THR A 141 23.09 23.80 2.41
C THR A 141 22.74 25.28 2.46
N SER A 142 21.89 25.72 1.52
CA SER A 142 21.28 27.03 1.60
C SER A 142 20.60 27.12 2.96
N ALA A 143 21.09 28.04 3.78
CA ALA A 143 20.42 28.45 4.99
C ALA A 143 18.95 28.79 4.67
N PRO A 144 18.01 28.57 5.61
CA PRO A 144 16.67 29.10 5.43
C PRO A 144 16.72 30.64 5.58
N ALA A 145 15.83 31.31 4.85
CA ALA A 145 15.54 32.75 4.86
C ALA A 145 16.26 33.61 3.81
N SER A 146 15.52 33.90 2.74
CA SER A 146 15.38 35.28 2.28
C SER A 146 13.94 35.50 1.85
N THR A 147 13.21 36.25 2.67
CA THR A 147 11.86 36.74 2.42
C THR A 147 11.84 37.81 1.32
N ALA A 148 10.91 37.62 0.37
CA ALA A 148 10.21 38.63 -0.47
C ALA A 148 10.88 39.14 -1.77
N PRO A 149 10.09 39.69 -2.75
CA PRO A 149 8.64 39.63 -2.94
C PRO A 149 8.19 38.95 -4.26
N ALA A 150 6.87 38.77 -4.38
CA ALA A 150 6.15 38.11 -5.46
C ALA A 150 6.44 38.69 -6.87
N HIS A 151 6.78 37.80 -7.80
CA HIS A 151 6.59 38.05 -9.23
C HIS A 151 5.29 37.38 -9.67
N THR A 152 4.31 38.21 -9.98
CA THR A 152 3.05 37.83 -10.62
C THR A 152 3.27 37.59 -12.10
N ASP A 153 3.55 36.35 -12.50
CA ASP A 153 3.45 35.95 -13.90
C ASP A 153 2.15 35.19 -14.12
N SER A 154 1.12 35.97 -14.48
CA SER A 154 -0.19 35.52 -14.91
C SER A 154 -0.09 34.90 -16.29
N LEU A 155 0.06 33.57 -16.36
CA LEU A 155 -0.13 32.82 -17.61
C LEU A 155 -1.63 32.64 -17.86
N LEU A 156 -2.22 33.56 -18.62
CA LEU A 156 -3.56 33.40 -19.18
C LEU A 156 -3.53 32.30 -20.24
N ILE A 157 -4.17 31.18 -19.94
CA ILE A 157 -4.55 30.16 -20.92
C ILE A 157 -5.84 30.68 -21.58
N SER A 158 -5.79 30.99 -22.87
CA SER A 158 -7.00 31.24 -23.66
C SER A 158 -7.61 29.91 -24.07
N CYS A 159 -8.94 29.80 -23.93
CA CYS A 159 -9.76 28.75 -24.52
C CYS A 159 -9.76 28.84 -26.05
#